data_AF-A0A535AU51-F1
#
_entry.id   AF-A0A535AU51-F1
#
_cell.length_a   1.000
_cell.length_b   1.000
_cell.length_c   1.000
_cell.angle_alpha   90.00
_cell.angle_beta   90.00
_cell.angle_gamma   90.00
#
_symmetry.space_group_name_H-M   'P 1'
#
loop_
_entity.id
_entity.type
_entity.pdbx_description
1 polymer ?
#
loop_
_entity_poly.entity_id
_entity_poly.type
_entity_poly.pdbx_seq_one_letter_code
_entity_poly.pdbx_strand_id
1 'polypeptide(L)'
;MTFLNKVEVYETIVDTSLITQEGKRFPIAKGMRLNVVGFTTTEAFVISRMDKPNGFVRKTDISPIRGGSGIREEIIKEETLK
;
A
#
# COMPACT_ATOMS: atom_id res chain seq x y z
N MET A 1 -13.15 5.58 5.88
CA MET A 1 -12.30 4.54 5.27
C MET A 1 -12.54 4.60 3.76
N THR A 2 -11.47 4.68 2.97
CA THR A 2 -11.56 4.74 1.50
C THR A 2 -10.81 3.54 0.93
N PHE A 3 -11.49 2.72 0.14
CA PHE A 3 -10.87 1.57 -0.51
C PHE A 3 -10.26 1.94 -1.86
N LEU A 4 -9.20 1.23 -2.23
CA LEU A 4 -8.57 1.33 -3.53
C LEU A 4 -9.32 0.46 -4.54
N ASN A 5 -9.25 0.82 -5.82
CA ASN A 5 -9.87 0.04 -6.91
C ASN A 5 -9.22 -1.34 -7.11
N LYS A 6 -8.01 -1.53 -6.57
CA LYS A 6 -7.26 -2.79 -6.57
C LYS A 6 -6.36 -2.84 -5.34
N VAL A 7 -5.91 -4.04 -4.98
CA VAL A 7 -4.85 -4.21 -3.99
C VAL A 7 -3.56 -3.62 -4.54
N GLU A 8 -2.95 -2.70 -3.80
CA GLU A 8 -1.67 -2.09 -4.15
C GLU A 8 -0.55 -2.57 -3.22
N VAL A 9 0.68 -2.62 -3.75
CA VAL A 9 1.84 -3.05 -2.97
C VAL A 9 2.60 -1.81 -2.48
N TYR A 10 2.72 -1.71 -1.16
CA TYR A 10 3.52 -0.70 -0.48
C TYR A 10 4.71 -1.38 0.19
N GLU A 11 5.72 -0.59 0.52
CA GLU A 11 6.89 -1.01 1.29
C GLU A 11 6.99 -0.18 2.57
N THR A 12 7.31 -0.82 3.69
CA THR A 12 7.64 -0.12 4.94
C THR A 12 8.96 0.64 4.80
N ILE A 13 8.96 1.93 5.11
CA ILE A 13 10.18 2.78 5.03
C ILE A 13 10.87 2.96 6.38
N VAL A 14 10.21 2.52 7.46
CA VAL A 14 10.69 2.46 8.83
C VAL A 14 10.21 1.16 9.48
N ASP A 15 10.82 0.77 10.61
CA ASP A 15 10.25 -0.28 11.45
C ASP A 15 8.92 0.21 12.02
N THR A 16 7.89 -0.63 11.91
CA THR A 16 6.52 -0.26 12.31
C THR A 16 5.81 -1.48 12.90
N SER A 17 4.51 -1.36 13.14
CA SER A 17 3.68 -2.45 13.62
C SER A 17 2.37 -2.51 12.87
N LEU A 18 1.96 -3.73 12.52
CA LEU A 18 0.58 -4.01 12.15
C LEU A 18 -0.26 -4.07 13.42
N ILE A 19 -1.33 -3.27 13.45
CA ILE A 19 -2.30 -3.28 14.55
C ILE A 19 -3.58 -3.93 14.05
N THR A 20 -3.96 -5.07 14.61
CA THR A 20 -5.21 -5.74 14.24
C THR A 20 -6.42 -5.04 14.85
N GLN A 21 -7.63 -5.40 14.43
CA GLN A 21 -8.85 -4.83 14.98
C GLN A 21 -9.02 -5.11 16.48
N GLU A 22 -8.53 -6.26 16.97
CA GLU A 22 -8.51 -6.55 18.41
C GLU A 22 -7.36 -5.85 19.18
N GLY A 23 -6.58 -5.00 18.52
CA GLY A 23 -5.49 -4.23 19.13
C GLY A 23 -4.18 -4.98 19.30
N LYS A 24 -4.06 -6.20 18.77
CA LYS A 24 -2.79 -6.93 18.77
C LYS A 24 -1.79 -6.25 17.84
N ARG A 25 -0.53 -6.22 18.27
CA ARG A 25 0.57 -5.59 17.54
C ARG A 25 1.53 -6.65 17.02
N PHE A 26 1.83 -6.60 15.73
CA PHE A 26 2.81 -7.45 15.09
C PHE A 26 3.91 -6.57 14.50
N PRO A 27 5.18 -6.75 14.91
CA PRO A 27 6.27 -5.96 14.36
C PRO A 27 6.42 -6.24 12.86
N ILE A 28 6.65 -5.17 12.09
CA ILE A 28 7.00 -5.23 10.67
C ILE A 28 8.31 -4.46 10.51
N ALA A 29 9.33 -5.15 10.02
CA ALA A 29 10.62 -4.52 9.76
C ALA A 29 10.53 -3.56 8.56
N LYS A 30 11.43 -2.58 8.51
CA LYS A 30 11.68 -1.76 7.32
C LYS A 30 11.99 -2.64 6.09
N GLY A 31 11.51 -2.23 4.92
CA GLY A 31 11.71 -2.92 3.63
C GLY A 31 10.74 -4.07 3.38
N MET A 32 9.76 -4.28 4.26
CA MET A 32 8.75 -5.32 4.07
C MET A 32 7.63 -4.84 3.14
N ARG A 33 7.22 -5.71 2.21
CA ARG A 33 6.11 -5.45 1.29
C ARG A 33 4.76 -5.73 1.95
N LEU A 34 3.80 -4.83 1.73
CA LEU A 34 2.46 -4.87 2.28
C LEU A 34 1.43 -4.77 1.16
N ASN A 35 0.38 -5.58 1.24
CA ASN A 35 -0.78 -5.45 0.35
C ASN A 35 -1.79 -4.50 0.99
N VAL A 36 -1.90 -3.29 0.45
CA VAL A 36 -2.82 -2.25 0.94
C VAL A 36 -4.08 -2.27 0.09
N VAL A 37 -5.23 -2.25 0.75
CA VAL A 37 -6.55 -2.22 0.08
C VAL A 37 -7.32 -0.94 0.30
N GLY A 38 -6.85 -0.07 1.20
CA GLY A 38 -7.50 1.18 1.50
C GLY A 38 -6.81 1.96 2.60
N PHE A 39 -7.34 3.14 2.86
CA PHE A 39 -6.79 4.08 3.83
C PHE A 39 -7.89 4.68 4.73
N THR A 40 -7.53 4.91 5.98
CA THR A 40 -8.17 5.92 6.83
C THR A 40 -7.44 7.26 6.64
N THR A 41 -7.75 8.25 7.48
CA THR A 41 -7.03 9.52 7.50
C THR A 41 -5.53 9.32 7.79
N THR A 42 -5.18 8.38 8.66
CA THR A 42 -3.82 8.22 9.20
C THR A 42 -3.22 6.83 8.95
N GLU A 43 -4.00 5.86 8.51
CA GLU A 43 -3.60 4.46 8.45
C GLU A 43 -3.91 3.84 7.09
N ALA A 44 -3.14 2.83 6.74
CA ALA A 44 -3.36 1.93 5.63
C ALA A 44 -3.94 0.62 6.15
N PHE A 45 -4.99 0.13 5.51
CA PHE A 45 -5.51 -1.20 5.80
C PHE A 45 -4.78 -2.23 4.94
N VAL A 46 -4.10 -3.13 5.63
CA VAL A 46 -3.23 -4.16 5.07
C VAL A 46 -3.91 -5.51 5.16
N ILE A 47 -3.99 -6.21 4.02
CA ILE A 47 -4.40 -7.62 3.98
C ILE A 47 -3.16 -8.51 3.90
N SER A 48 -3.09 -9.52 4.76
CA SER A 48 -2.05 -10.54 4.66
C SER A 48 -2.51 -11.65 3.73
N ARG A 49 -1.60 -12.24 2.93
CA ARG A 49 -1.96 -13.32 2.00
C ARG A 49 -1.81 -14.72 2.57
N MET A 50 -1.04 -14.92 3.65
CA MET A 50 -0.72 -16.24 4.19
C MET A 50 -0.37 -16.11 5.67
N ASP A 51 -1.28 -16.39 6.59
CA ASP A 51 -0.97 -16.67 8.02
C ASP A 51 -0.75 -15.49 8.97
N LYS A 52 -0.65 -14.25 8.47
CA LYS A 52 -0.70 -13.05 9.35
C LYS A 52 -2.11 -12.47 9.41
N PRO A 53 -2.53 -11.86 10.54
CA PRO A 53 -3.82 -11.19 10.59
C PRO A 53 -3.84 -9.97 9.66
N ASN A 54 -5.03 -9.53 9.29
CA ASN A 54 -5.22 -8.22 8.65
C ASN A 54 -5.12 -7.12 9.72
N GLY A 55 -4.77 -5.92 9.30
CA GLY A 55 -4.67 -4.83 10.26
C GLY A 55 -4.26 -3.51 9.62
N PHE A 56 -3.86 -2.59 10.48
CA PHE A 56 -3.55 -1.23 10.14
C PHE A 56 -2.07 -0.94 10.36
N VAL A 57 -1.47 -0.21 9.41
CA VAL A 57 -0.14 0.38 9.54
C VAL A 57 -0.29 1.88 9.34
N ARG A 58 0.52 2.70 10.00
CA ARG A 58 0.48 4.16 9.77
C ARG A 58 0.84 4.47 8.32
N LYS A 59 0.06 5.36 7.71
CA LYS A 59 0.24 5.77 6.31
C LYS A 59 1.60 6.43 6.09
N THR A 60 2.14 7.10 7.10
CA THR A 60 3.47 7.74 7.09
C THR A 60 4.65 6.77 7.10
N ASP A 61 4.41 5.51 7.45
CA ASP A 61 5.47 4.52 7.65
C ASP A 61 5.66 3.64 6.41
N ILE A 62 4.88 3.90 5.36
CA ILE A 62 4.86 3.11 4.13
C ILE A 62 4.94 4.01 2.90
N SER A 63 5.51 3.48 1.82
CA SER A 63 5.57 4.16 0.53
C SER A 63 5.11 3.22 -0.60
N PRO A 64 4.47 3.73 -1.66
CA PRO A 64 4.10 2.90 -2.79
C PRO A 64 5.36 2.41 -3.50
N ILE A 65 5.43 1.12 -3.84
CA ILE A 65 6.53 0.58 -4.64
C ILE A 65 6.31 1.05 -6.08
N ARG A 66 7.00 2.12 -6.49
CA ARG A 66 6.99 2.56 -7.90
C ARG A 66 7.67 1.47 -8.74
N GLY A 67 6.88 0.75 -9.54
CA GLY A 67 7.36 -0.36 -10.39
C GLY A 67 6.36 -1.49 -10.64
N GLY A 68 5.14 -1.43 -10.10
CA GLY A 68 4.15 -2.51 -10.18
C GLY A 68 2.77 -2.10 -10.73
N SER A 69 2.73 -1.29 -11.79
CA SER A 69 1.56 -1.21 -12.66
C SER A 69 2.08 -1.08 -14.07
N GLY A 70 1.88 -2.08 -14.92
CA GLY A 70 2.14 -1.97 -16.35
C GLY A 70 1.37 -0.78 -16.91
N ILE A 71 2.06 0.32 -17.10
CA ILE A 71 1.69 1.37 -18.03
C ILE A 71 3.03 1.81 -18.61
N ARG A 72 3.29 1.37 -19.84
CA ARG A 72 4.10 2.16 -20.75
C ARG A 72 3.55 3.58 -20.65
N GLU A 73 4.42 4.56 -20.49
CA GLU A 73 4.10 5.92 -20.88
C GLU A 73 3.80 5.87 -22.39
N GLU A 74 2.55 5.60 -22.75
CA GLU A 74 2.05 5.93 -24.08
C GLU A 74 1.98 7.46 -24.10
N ILE A 75 3.07 8.02 -24.61
CA ILE A 75 3.15 9.40 -25.07
C ILE A 75 2.02 9.58 -26.07
N ILE A 76 0.90 10.15 -25.62
CA ILE A 76 -0.09 10.72 -26.54
C ILE A 76 0.60 11.93 -27.17
N LYS A 77 1.24 11.70 -28.32
CA LYS A 77 1.51 12.79 -29.26
C LYS A 77 0.15 13.22 -29.81
N GLU A 78 -0.37 14.33 -29.30
CA GLU A 78 -1.30 15.15 -30.08
C GLU A 78 -0.54 15.65 -31.32
N GLU A 79 -0.59 14.90 -32.42
CA GLU A 79 -0.45 15.50 -33.74
C GLU A 79 -1.74 16.25 -34.05
N THR A 80 -1.74 17.52 -33.65
CA THR A 80 -2.58 18.52 -34.30
C THR A 80 -2.05 18.69 -35.71
N LEU A 81 -2.76 18.14 -36.70
CA LEU A 81 -2.58 18.56 -38.08
C LEU A 81 -3.93 19.07 -38.62
N LYS A 82 -3.86 20.34 -38.99
CA LYS A 82 -4.86 21.16 -39.68
C LYS A 82 -5.19 20.59 -41.06
#